data_AF-A0A2Z5K479-F1
#
_entry.id   AF-A0A2Z5K479-F1
#
_cell.length_a   1.000
_cell.length_b   1.000
_cell.length_c   1.000
_cell.angle_alpha   90.00
_cell.angle_beta   90.00
_cell.angle_gamma   90.00
#
_symmetry.space_group_name_H-M   'P 1'
#
loop_
_entity.id
_entity.type
_entity.pdbx_description
1 polymer ?
#
loop_
_entity_poly.entity_id
_entity_poly.type
_entity_poly.pdbx_seq_one_letter_code
_entity_poly.pdbx_strand_id
1 'polypeptide(L)'
;MMLPAMGNVFSERVTRLNAKAGKTYQEMASDCDFKRSVTWWNKVRWNEIEDPPKPSLYPYLARALEVPVRRVAEMVAEQWCGVRPDDTVPEHLRSLLAVLRDVREEDVSVIHQMARAMCEKRGAEAEVERISARLLTAFGESDGPYTLEQLEWLKLPELQAVKMDVGMGRAEVEEDAYALLDSIPDPGDE
;
A
#
# COMPACT_ATOMS: atom_id res chain seq x y z
N MET A 1 -2.74 -21.42 -28.03
CA MET A 1 -3.07 -20.12 -27.40
C MET A 1 -3.27 -20.36 -25.92
N MET A 2 -2.37 -19.84 -25.08
CA MET A 2 -2.58 -19.86 -23.63
C MET A 2 -3.58 -18.74 -23.30
N LEU A 3 -4.74 -19.10 -22.75
CA LEU A 3 -5.68 -18.13 -22.20
C LEU A 3 -4.96 -17.40 -21.03
N PRO A 4 -5.03 -16.06 -20.94
CA PRO A 4 -4.51 -15.34 -19.79
C PRO A 4 -5.23 -15.85 -18.53
N ALA A 5 -4.47 -16.01 -17.44
CA ALA A 5 -5.03 -16.42 -16.15
C ALA A 5 -6.25 -15.55 -15.83
N MET A 6 -7.43 -16.17 -15.70
CA MET A 6 -8.66 -15.48 -15.30
C MET A 6 -8.37 -14.70 -14.02
N GLY A 7 -8.63 -13.40 -14.02
CA GLY A 7 -8.34 -12.54 -12.87
C GLY A 7 -9.19 -12.99 -11.70
N ASN A 8 -8.60 -13.55 -10.66
CA ASN A 8 -9.32 -14.08 -9.48
C ASN A 8 -9.79 -12.96 -8.53
N VAL A 9 -10.08 -11.76 -9.04
CA VAL A 9 -10.24 -10.53 -8.25
C VAL A 9 -11.40 -10.57 -7.27
N PHE A 10 -12.52 -11.22 -7.63
CA PHE A 10 -13.65 -11.38 -6.73
C PHE A 10 -13.32 -12.39 -5.62
N SER A 11 -12.75 -13.54 -6.00
CA SER A 11 -12.31 -14.59 -5.06
C SER A 11 -11.21 -14.10 -4.10
N GLU A 12 -10.29 -13.27 -4.58
CA GLU A 12 -9.26 -12.63 -3.76
C GLU A 12 -9.85 -11.64 -2.77
N ARG A 13 -10.87 -10.85 -3.17
CA ARG A 13 -11.57 -9.96 -2.25
C ARG A 13 -12.25 -10.73 -1.13
N VAL A 14 -12.95 -11.83 -1.46
CA VAL A 14 -13.55 -12.74 -0.46
C VAL A 14 -12.48 -13.31 0.47
N THR A 15 -11.36 -13.77 -0.09
CA THR A 15 -10.25 -14.33 0.69
C THR A 15 -9.63 -13.29 1.62
N ARG A 16 -9.47 -12.06 1.16
CA ARG A 16 -8.92 -10.96 1.97
C ARG A 16 -9.82 -10.62 3.14
N LEU A 17 -11.12 -10.51 2.92
CA LEU A 17 -12.08 -10.24 4.00
C LEU A 17 -12.10 -11.38 5.01
N ASN A 18 -12.05 -12.63 4.54
CA ASN A 18 -12.05 -13.79 5.43
C ASN A 18 -10.75 -13.96 6.22
N ALA A 19 -9.59 -13.85 5.56
CA ALA A 19 -8.30 -14.12 6.19
C ALA A 19 -7.69 -12.92 6.92
N LYS A 20 -7.87 -11.69 6.42
CA LYS A 20 -7.24 -10.48 6.98
C LYS A 20 -8.17 -9.63 7.81
N ALA A 21 -9.45 -9.54 7.45
CA ALA A 21 -10.43 -8.74 8.19
C ALA A 21 -11.25 -9.58 9.19
N GLY A 22 -11.04 -10.90 9.24
CA GLY A 22 -11.72 -11.82 10.16
C GLY A 22 -13.20 -12.07 9.83
N LYS A 23 -13.70 -11.59 8.68
CA LYS A 23 -15.10 -11.71 8.30
C LYS A 23 -15.46 -13.15 7.92
N THR A 24 -16.36 -13.77 8.65
CA THR A 24 -16.80 -15.14 8.42
C THR A 24 -17.72 -15.24 7.20
N TYR A 25 -17.81 -16.43 6.58
CA TYR A 25 -18.78 -16.66 5.50
C TYR A 25 -20.23 -16.56 5.96
N GLN A 26 -20.48 -16.78 7.26
CA GLN A 26 -21.80 -16.58 7.87
C GLN A 26 -22.17 -15.10 7.86
N GLU A 27 -21.24 -14.22 8.23
CA GLU A 27 -21.43 -12.77 8.17
C GLU A 27 -21.58 -12.29 6.72
N MET A 28 -20.77 -12.80 5.78
CA MET A 28 -20.94 -12.48 4.36
C MET A 28 -22.29 -12.93 3.80
N ALA A 29 -22.80 -14.10 4.23
CA ALA A 29 -24.13 -14.56 3.86
C ALA A 29 -25.22 -13.66 4.45
N SER A 30 -25.07 -13.26 5.71
CA SER A 30 -25.98 -12.33 6.38
C SER A 30 -26.02 -10.96 5.69
N ASP A 31 -24.87 -10.37 5.40
CA ASP A 31 -24.76 -9.05 4.74
C ASP A 31 -25.28 -9.06 3.28
N CYS A 32 -25.29 -10.26 2.68
CA CYS A 32 -25.87 -10.53 1.37
C CYS A 32 -27.36 -10.89 1.44
N ASP A 33 -28.04 -10.64 2.56
CA ASP A 33 -29.44 -11.01 2.85
C ASP A 33 -29.76 -12.48 2.53
N PHE A 34 -28.77 -13.37 2.75
CA PHE A 34 -28.82 -14.79 2.40
C PHE A 34 -29.18 -15.09 0.94
N LYS A 35 -29.04 -14.11 0.03
CA LYS A 35 -29.15 -14.34 -1.41
C LYS A 35 -28.05 -15.27 -1.93
N ARG A 36 -26.97 -15.42 -1.16
CA ARG A 36 -25.93 -16.44 -1.32
C ARG A 36 -25.68 -17.14 0.01
N SER A 37 -25.54 -18.46 -0.04
CA SER A 37 -25.29 -19.30 1.14
C SER A 37 -23.82 -19.26 1.57
N VAL A 38 -23.57 -19.68 2.80
CA VAL A 38 -22.21 -19.93 3.34
C VAL A 38 -21.40 -20.83 2.41
N THR A 39 -22.02 -21.90 1.91
CA THR A 39 -21.39 -22.83 0.97
C THR A 39 -20.98 -22.14 -0.32
N TRP A 40 -21.81 -21.21 -0.82
CA TRP A 40 -21.47 -20.45 -2.01
C TRP A 40 -20.23 -19.58 -1.80
N TRP A 41 -20.12 -18.88 -0.66
CA TRP A 41 -18.92 -18.09 -0.33
C TRP A 41 -17.65 -18.94 -0.21
N ASN A 42 -17.75 -20.14 0.38
CA ASN A 42 -16.65 -21.08 0.42
C ASN A 42 -16.22 -21.52 -0.99
N LYS A 43 -17.17 -21.83 -1.88
CA LYS A 43 -16.88 -22.16 -3.28
C LYS A 43 -16.22 -21.01 -4.04
N VAL A 44 -16.67 -19.78 -3.80
CA VAL A 44 -16.05 -18.59 -4.40
C VAL A 44 -14.59 -18.47 -4.01
N ARG A 45 -14.23 -18.69 -2.74
CA ARG A 45 -12.82 -18.67 -2.31
C ARG A 45 -11.96 -19.65 -3.10
N TRP A 46 -12.49 -20.83 -3.40
CA TRP A 46 -11.77 -21.88 -4.14
C TRP A 46 -11.90 -21.77 -5.67
N ASN A 47 -12.51 -20.69 -6.16
CA ASN A 47 -12.79 -20.47 -7.58
C ASN A 47 -13.62 -21.60 -8.23
N GLU A 48 -14.52 -22.21 -7.46
CA GLU A 48 -15.38 -23.32 -7.89
C GLU A 48 -16.75 -22.84 -8.43
N ILE A 49 -16.88 -21.56 -8.75
CA ILE A 49 -18.11 -20.97 -9.28
C ILE A 49 -17.88 -20.59 -10.75
N GLU A 50 -18.43 -21.40 -11.65
CA GLU A 50 -18.30 -21.21 -13.10
C GLU A 50 -19.19 -20.07 -13.61
N ASP A 51 -20.40 -19.92 -13.05
CA ASP A 51 -21.36 -18.91 -13.50
C ASP A 51 -21.24 -17.59 -12.74
N PRO A 52 -21.19 -16.43 -13.44
CA PRO A 52 -21.17 -15.14 -12.77
C PRO A 52 -22.46 -14.90 -11.98
N PRO A 53 -22.40 -14.20 -10.83
CA PRO A 53 -23.60 -13.78 -10.14
C PRO A 53 -24.42 -12.81 -11.01
N LYS A 54 -25.75 -12.94 -10.97
CA LYS A 54 -26.67 -12.07 -11.71
C LYS A 54 -26.55 -10.61 -11.25
N PRO A 55 -26.70 -9.61 -12.13
CA PRO A 55 -26.64 -8.20 -11.76
C PRO A 55 -27.60 -7.76 -10.64
N SER A 56 -28.76 -8.41 -10.53
CA SER A 56 -29.72 -8.16 -9.45
C SER A 56 -29.17 -8.49 -8.05
N LEU A 57 -28.09 -9.27 -7.96
CA LEU A 57 -27.41 -9.59 -6.70
C LEU A 57 -26.34 -8.55 -6.31
N TYR A 58 -25.92 -7.67 -7.23
CA TYR A 58 -24.79 -6.77 -6.98
C TYR A 58 -24.97 -5.84 -5.79
N PRO A 59 -26.16 -5.28 -5.51
CA PRO A 59 -26.37 -4.48 -4.29
C PRO A 59 -26.12 -5.26 -2.99
N TYR A 60 -26.51 -6.53 -2.95
CA TYR A 60 -26.32 -7.40 -1.78
C TYR A 60 -24.84 -7.81 -1.64
N LEU A 61 -24.21 -8.17 -2.76
CA LEU A 61 -22.78 -8.50 -2.80
C LEU A 61 -21.91 -7.30 -2.44
N ALA A 62 -22.31 -6.09 -2.81
CA ALA A 62 -21.60 -4.85 -2.49
C ALA A 62 -21.48 -4.63 -0.98
N ARG A 63 -22.58 -4.88 -0.24
CA ARG A 63 -22.58 -4.82 1.22
C ARG A 63 -21.70 -5.91 1.82
N ALA A 64 -21.87 -7.17 1.38
CA ALA A 64 -21.06 -8.28 1.90
C ALA A 64 -19.55 -8.10 1.65
N LEU A 65 -19.18 -7.56 0.48
CA LEU A 65 -17.80 -7.35 0.06
C LEU A 65 -17.23 -5.99 0.48
N GLU A 66 -18.02 -5.14 1.11
CA GLU A 66 -17.63 -3.79 1.56
C GLU A 66 -17.00 -2.96 0.42
N VAL A 67 -17.66 -2.96 -0.74
CA VAL A 67 -17.25 -2.18 -1.92
C VAL A 67 -18.48 -1.59 -2.61
N PRO A 68 -18.33 -0.54 -3.44
CA PRO A 68 -19.43 -0.01 -4.23
C PRO A 68 -20.04 -1.05 -5.20
N VAL A 69 -21.33 -0.91 -5.52
CA VAL A 69 -22.04 -1.78 -6.49
C VAL A 69 -21.32 -1.84 -7.84
N ARG A 70 -20.83 -0.69 -8.32
CA ARG A 70 -20.00 -0.63 -9.52
C ARG A 70 -18.79 -1.54 -9.42
N ARG A 71 -18.08 -1.54 -8.28
CA ARG A 71 -16.89 -2.37 -8.08
C ARG A 71 -17.21 -3.86 -8.12
N VAL A 72 -18.37 -4.28 -7.63
CA VAL A 72 -18.85 -5.66 -7.78
C VAL A 72 -19.00 -6.03 -9.26
N ALA A 73 -19.64 -5.17 -10.06
CA ALA A 73 -19.82 -5.41 -11.49
C ALA A 73 -18.47 -5.53 -12.21
N GLU A 74 -17.51 -4.68 -11.88
CA GLU A 74 -16.16 -4.74 -12.44
C GLU A 74 -15.41 -6.03 -12.06
N MET A 75 -15.45 -6.43 -10.79
CA MET A 75 -14.83 -7.68 -10.35
C MET A 75 -15.47 -8.89 -11.01
N VAL A 76 -16.79 -8.85 -11.24
CA VAL A 76 -17.50 -9.92 -11.95
C VAL A 76 -17.09 -9.96 -13.44
N ALA A 77 -17.03 -8.81 -14.10
CA ALA A 77 -16.59 -8.71 -15.50
C ALA A 77 -15.13 -9.18 -15.68
N GLU A 78 -14.25 -8.81 -14.75
CA GLU A 78 -12.84 -9.19 -14.79
C GLU A 78 -12.65 -10.69 -14.56
N GLN A 79 -13.33 -11.27 -13.55
CA GLN A 79 -13.16 -12.69 -13.21
C GLN A 79 -13.88 -13.65 -14.15
N TRP A 80 -15.13 -13.37 -14.54
CA TRP A 80 -15.93 -14.30 -15.34
C TRP A 80 -15.95 -13.97 -16.83
N CYS A 81 -15.72 -12.71 -17.22
CA CYS A 81 -15.74 -12.31 -18.63
C CYS A 81 -14.35 -11.99 -19.19
N GLY A 82 -13.31 -11.93 -18.34
CA GLY A 82 -11.96 -11.53 -18.75
C GLY A 82 -11.88 -10.08 -19.24
N VAL A 83 -12.91 -9.26 -18.95
CA VAL A 83 -12.97 -7.86 -19.37
C VAL A 83 -12.64 -6.99 -18.16
N ARG A 84 -11.53 -6.26 -18.25
CA ARG A 84 -11.21 -5.22 -17.28
C ARG A 84 -11.87 -3.91 -17.75
N PRO A 85 -12.55 -3.17 -16.88
CA PRO A 85 -13.05 -1.83 -17.22
C PRO A 85 -11.88 -0.97 -17.71
N ASP A 86 -12.09 -0.15 -18.75
CA ASP A 86 -11.07 0.69 -19.39
C ASP A 86 -10.35 1.66 -18.44
N ASP A 87 -10.91 1.87 -17.25
CA ASP A 87 -10.31 2.51 -16.10
C ASP A 87 -9.13 1.64 -15.59
N THR A 88 -7.97 1.70 -16.26
CA THR A 88 -6.67 1.20 -15.77
C THR A 88 -6.28 1.80 -14.41
N VAL A 89 -7.03 2.80 -13.94
CA VAL A 89 -6.86 3.53 -12.69
C VAL A 89 -7.28 2.68 -11.47
N PRO A 90 -6.37 2.45 -10.52
CA PRO A 90 -6.67 1.79 -9.24
C PRO A 90 -7.84 2.43 -8.49
N GLU A 91 -8.62 1.63 -7.76
CA GLU A 91 -9.85 2.05 -7.08
C GLU A 91 -9.67 3.31 -6.20
N HIS A 92 -8.59 3.36 -5.42
CA HIS A 92 -8.27 4.49 -4.52
C HIS A 92 -7.95 5.80 -5.27
N LEU A 93 -7.68 5.76 -6.58
CA LEU A 93 -7.41 6.92 -7.43
C LEU A 93 -8.61 7.28 -8.32
N ARG A 94 -9.70 6.52 -8.30
CA ARG A 94 -10.86 6.79 -9.18
C ARG A 94 -11.63 8.04 -8.79
N SER A 95 -11.58 8.46 -7.53
CA SER A 95 -12.11 9.75 -7.11
C SER A 95 -11.39 10.90 -7.81
N LEU A 96 -10.09 10.77 -8.07
CA LEU A 96 -9.32 11.75 -8.84
C LEU A 96 -9.82 11.83 -10.28
N LEU A 97 -10.19 10.71 -10.91
CA LEU A 97 -10.78 10.76 -12.26
C LEU A 97 -12.06 11.60 -12.32
N ALA A 98 -12.88 11.59 -11.27
CA ALA A 98 -14.07 12.43 -11.22
C ALA A 98 -13.70 13.93 -11.20
N VAL A 99 -12.67 14.30 -10.44
CA VAL A 99 -12.14 15.68 -10.39
C VAL A 99 -11.47 16.07 -11.71
N LEU A 100 -10.76 15.13 -12.34
CA LEU A 100 -10.00 15.38 -13.57
C LEU A 100 -10.86 15.44 -14.84
N ARG A 101 -12.11 14.97 -14.80
CA ARG A 101 -13.01 14.99 -15.97
C ARG A 101 -13.40 16.39 -16.42
N ASP A 102 -13.46 17.34 -15.48
CA ASP A 102 -13.87 18.72 -15.75
C ASP A 102 -12.66 19.66 -15.95
N VAL A 103 -11.45 19.10 -16.01
CA VAL A 103 -10.23 19.87 -16.26
C VAL A 103 -10.22 20.36 -17.70
N ARG A 104 -9.95 21.65 -17.87
CA ARG A 104 -9.82 22.27 -19.19
C ARG A 104 -8.57 21.77 -19.88
N GLU A 105 -8.61 21.61 -21.20
CA GLU A 105 -7.49 21.05 -21.98
C GLU A 105 -6.16 21.81 -21.75
N GLU A 106 -6.23 23.12 -21.57
CA GLU A 106 -5.07 23.99 -21.25
C GLU A 106 -4.37 23.63 -19.92
N ASP A 107 -5.12 23.09 -18.95
CA ASP A 107 -4.61 22.74 -17.63
C ASP A 107 -4.02 21.31 -17.58
N VAL A 108 -4.26 20.49 -18.61
CA VAL A 108 -3.81 19.08 -18.67
C VAL A 108 -2.29 18.96 -18.59
N SER A 109 -1.55 19.86 -19.25
CA SER A 109 -0.08 19.82 -19.21
C SER A 109 0.46 20.13 -17.80
N VAL A 110 -0.22 20.98 -17.04
CA VAL A 110 0.18 21.32 -15.66
C VAL A 110 -0.02 20.11 -14.75
N ILE A 111 -1.16 19.43 -14.86
CA ILE A 111 -1.44 18.22 -14.08
C ILE A 111 -0.42 17.11 -14.38
N HIS A 112 -0.04 16.95 -15.65
CA HIS A 112 1.01 16.03 -16.04
C HIS A 112 2.35 16.38 -15.35
N GLN A 113 2.75 17.66 -15.38
CA GLN A 113 3.99 18.11 -14.73
C GLN A 113 3.96 17.88 -13.22
N MET A 114 2.82 18.12 -12.57
CA MET A 114 2.65 17.84 -11.13
C MET A 114 2.81 16.35 -10.82
N ALA A 115 2.14 15.48 -11.58
CA ALA A 115 2.28 14.03 -11.41
C ALA A 115 3.74 13.57 -11.58
N ARG A 116 4.44 14.11 -12.59
CA ARG A 116 5.85 13.84 -12.82
C ARG A 116 6.73 14.30 -11.65
N ALA A 117 6.53 15.52 -11.16
CA ALA A 117 7.28 16.06 -10.04
C ALA A 117 7.08 15.23 -8.75
N MET A 118 5.86 14.74 -8.50
CA MET A 118 5.58 13.84 -7.38
C MET A 118 6.31 12.48 -7.52
N CYS A 119 6.34 11.92 -8.73
CA CYS A 119 7.08 10.69 -9.00
C CYS A 119 8.59 10.88 -8.82
N GLU A 120 9.15 11.97 -9.36
CA GLU A 120 10.57 12.30 -9.23
C GLU A 120 10.96 12.54 -7.77
N LYS A 121 10.14 13.29 -7.01
CA LYS A 121 10.34 13.48 -5.56
C LYS A 121 10.35 12.14 -4.82
N ARG A 122 9.37 11.27 -5.07
CA ARG A 122 9.32 9.95 -4.41
C ARG A 122 10.51 9.07 -4.78
N GLY A 123 10.97 9.13 -6.03
CA GLY A 123 12.17 8.44 -6.48
C GLY A 123 13.42 8.94 -5.77
N ALA A 124 13.55 10.27 -5.64
CA ALA A 124 14.65 10.88 -4.89
C ALA A 124 14.60 10.49 -3.41
N GLU A 125 13.44 10.55 -2.75
CA GLU A 125 13.28 10.12 -1.35
C GLU A 125 13.72 8.66 -1.13
N ALA A 126 13.30 7.75 -2.02
CA ALA A 126 13.69 6.34 -1.96
C ALA A 126 15.19 6.12 -2.24
N GLU A 127 15.81 6.94 -3.08
CA GLU A 127 17.26 6.89 -3.31
C GLU A 127 18.01 7.35 -2.06
N VAL A 128 17.58 8.45 -1.46
CA VAL A 128 18.20 8.95 -0.23
C VAL A 128 18.03 7.94 0.90
N GLU A 129 16.86 7.32 1.07
CA GLU A 129 16.65 6.24 2.06
C GLU A 129 17.60 5.06 1.82
N ARG A 130 17.82 4.67 0.56
CA ARG A 130 18.77 3.62 0.20
C ARG A 130 20.22 3.99 0.52
N ILE A 131 20.60 5.25 0.26
CA ILE A 131 21.94 5.77 0.59
C ILE A 131 22.12 5.82 2.10
N SER A 132 21.14 6.33 2.85
CA SER A 132 21.12 6.33 4.31
C SER A 132 21.33 4.92 4.88
N ALA A 133 20.58 3.92 4.41
CA ALA A 133 20.73 2.54 4.87
C ALA A 133 22.13 1.96 4.59
N ARG A 134 22.71 2.31 3.43
CA ARG A 134 24.08 1.93 3.08
C ARG A 134 25.12 2.59 3.97
N LEU A 135 24.96 3.88 4.26
CA LEU A 135 25.86 4.63 5.15
C LEU A 135 25.82 4.07 6.57
N LEU A 136 24.63 3.80 7.11
CA LEU A 136 24.50 3.15 8.43
C LEU A 136 25.19 1.78 8.49
N THR A 137 25.07 0.98 7.44
CA THR A 137 25.76 -0.32 7.38
C THR A 137 27.27 -0.13 7.31
N ALA A 138 27.75 0.76 6.43
CA ALA A 138 29.18 1.03 6.27
C ALA A 138 29.83 1.61 7.54
N PHE A 139 29.12 2.46 8.28
CA PHE A 139 29.61 3.03 9.53
C PHE A 139 29.48 2.06 10.71
N GLY A 140 28.45 1.21 10.74
CA GLY A 140 28.32 0.16 11.75
C GLY A 140 29.35 -0.98 11.62
N GLU A 141 29.92 -1.18 10.43
CA GLU A 141 31.02 -2.13 10.18
C GLU A 141 32.42 -1.52 10.44
N SER A 142 32.50 -0.24 10.80
CA SER A 142 33.77 0.39 11.17
C SER A 142 34.17 -0.06 12.58
N ASP A 143 35.39 -0.59 12.72
CA ASP A 143 35.99 -1.07 13.99
C ASP A 143 36.34 0.07 14.99
N GLY A 144 35.69 1.23 14.90
CA GLY A 144 36.00 2.42 15.70
C GLY A 144 34.77 3.29 16.00
N PRO A 145 34.92 4.27 16.91
CA PRO A 145 33.83 5.17 17.28
C PRO A 145 33.34 5.99 16.07
N TYR A 146 32.05 6.35 16.06
CA TYR A 146 31.53 7.27 15.05
C TYR A 146 32.18 8.66 15.23
N THR A 147 32.79 9.14 14.16
CA THR A 147 33.34 10.49 14.06
C THR A 147 32.23 11.53 13.85
N LEU A 148 32.51 12.80 14.18
CA LEU A 148 31.57 13.90 13.93
C LEU A 148 31.17 13.98 12.44
N GLU A 149 32.14 13.84 11.53
CA GLU A 149 31.89 13.87 10.08
C GLU A 149 30.89 12.79 9.69
N GLN A 150 31.05 11.55 10.16
CA GLN A 150 30.11 10.46 9.86
C GLN A 150 28.69 10.74 10.34
N LEU A 151 28.53 11.36 11.52
CA LEU A 151 27.22 11.72 12.04
C LEU A 151 26.55 12.84 11.23
N GLU A 152 27.31 13.82 10.72
CA GLU A 152 26.74 14.89 9.87
C GLU A 152 26.11 14.38 8.57
N TRP A 153 26.51 13.19 8.10
CA TRP A 153 25.90 12.53 6.93
C TRP A 153 24.60 11.76 7.23
N LEU A 154 24.25 11.59 8.51
CA LEU A 154 23.05 10.88 8.94
C LEU A 154 21.86 11.84 9.05
N LYS A 155 20.63 11.37 8.77
CA LYS A 155 19.43 12.16 9.05
C LYS A 155 18.92 11.88 10.47
N LEU A 156 17.88 12.62 10.84
CA LEU A 156 17.33 12.59 12.19
C LEU A 156 16.98 11.17 12.70
N PRO A 157 16.27 10.31 11.94
CA PRO A 157 15.98 8.95 12.42
C PRO A 157 17.22 8.08 12.61
N GLU A 158 18.21 8.21 11.72
CA GLU A 158 19.47 7.48 11.79
C GLU A 158 20.31 7.95 12.98
N LEU A 159 20.37 9.27 13.20
CA LEU A 159 21.03 9.84 14.36
C LEU A 159 20.35 9.46 15.68
N GLN A 160 19.02 9.40 15.71
CA GLN A 160 18.27 8.89 16.87
C GLN A 160 18.61 7.42 17.16
N ALA A 161 18.76 6.59 16.12
CA ALA A 161 19.20 5.21 16.28
C ALA A 161 20.62 5.13 16.85
N VAL A 162 21.56 5.91 16.33
CA VAL A 162 22.94 5.98 16.86
C VAL A 162 22.97 6.49 18.30
N LYS A 163 22.23 7.57 18.62
CA LYS A 163 22.07 8.08 20.01
C LYS A 163 21.58 6.98 20.95
N MET A 164 20.59 6.21 20.52
CA MET A 164 20.01 5.12 21.30
C MET A 164 21.02 3.97 21.51
N ASP A 165 21.77 3.59 20.47
CA ASP A 165 22.81 2.55 20.56
C ASP A 165 24.00 2.97 21.43
N VAL A 166 24.40 4.24 21.38
CA VAL A 166 25.41 4.83 22.28
C VAL A 166 24.93 4.81 23.72
N GLY A 167 23.69 5.20 23.98
CA GLY A 167 23.07 5.12 25.31
C GLY A 167 22.97 3.69 25.84
N MET A 168 22.87 2.68 24.97
CA MET A 168 22.90 1.26 25.32
C MET A 168 24.32 0.65 25.38
N GLY A 169 25.37 1.43 25.10
CA GLY A 169 26.76 0.94 25.04
C GLY A 169 27.03 -0.05 23.89
N ARG A 170 26.24 0.00 22.82
CA ARG A 170 26.41 -0.83 21.61
C ARG A 170 27.25 -0.15 20.54
N ALA A 171 27.43 1.15 20.66
CA ALA A 171 28.25 1.99 19.79
C ALA A 171 29.02 3.01 20.63
N GLU A 172 30.15 3.47 20.12
CA GLU A 172 30.96 4.54 20.69
C GLU A 172 31.00 5.71 19.71
N VAL A 173 31.14 6.93 20.19
CA VAL A 173 31.35 8.13 19.36
C VAL A 173 32.54 8.92 19.87
N GLU A 174 33.19 9.68 18.98
CA GLU A 174 34.28 10.57 19.37
C GLU A 174 33.80 11.68 20.30
N GLU A 175 34.71 12.23 21.11
CA GLU A 175 34.39 13.18 22.17
C GLU A 175 33.71 14.46 21.65
N ASP A 176 34.10 14.92 20.45
CA ASP A 176 33.51 16.07 19.76
C ASP A 176 32.17 15.78 19.08
N ALA A 177 31.87 14.50 18.83
CA ALA A 177 30.63 14.03 18.21
C ALA A 177 29.45 13.94 19.21
N TYR A 178 29.73 13.83 20.51
CA TYR A 178 28.70 13.79 21.56
C TYR A 178 27.81 15.04 21.58
N ALA A 179 28.40 16.22 21.34
CA ALA A 179 27.64 17.48 21.33
C ALA A 179 26.56 17.49 20.24
N LEU A 180 26.82 16.85 19.09
CA LEU A 180 25.84 16.70 18.03
C LEU A 180 24.70 15.77 18.47
N LEU A 181 25.01 14.59 19.03
CA LEU A 181 23.99 13.62 19.47
C LEU A 181 23.11 14.14 20.61
N ASP A 182 23.68 14.89 21.56
CA ASP A 182 22.93 15.47 22.69
C ASP A 182 21.94 16.55 22.24
N SER A 183 22.20 17.21 21.09
CA SER A 183 21.29 18.21 20.51
C SER A 183 20.05 17.62 19.84
N ILE A 184 19.99 16.29 19.69
CA ILE A 184 18.95 15.59 18.94
C ILE A 184 17.77 15.29 19.86
N PRO A 185 16.53 15.68 19.48
CA PRO A 185 15.34 15.42 20.28
C PRO A 185 15.07 13.92 20.43
N ASP A 186 14.59 13.54 21.61
CA ASP A 186 14.26 12.15 21.91
C ASP A 186 13.00 11.72 21.15
N PRO A 187 12.88 10.42 20.79
CA PRO A 187 11.70 9.91 20.12
C PRO A 187 10.48 9.99 21.05
N GLY A 188 9.67 11.03 20.91
CA GLY A 188 8.48 11.29 21.73
C GLY A 188 8.27 12.75 22.14
N ASP A 189 9.19 13.65 21.84
CA ASP A 189 9.08 15.09 22.14
C ASP A 189 8.30 15.91 21.08
N GLU A 190 7.65 15.25 20.10
CA GLU A 190 6.76 15.86 19.10
C GLU A 190 5.26 15.77 19.46
#